data_AF-E2BQJ5-F1
#
_entry.id   AF-E2BQJ5-F1
#
_cell.length_a   1.000
_cell.length_b   1.000
_cell.length_c   1.000
_cell.angle_alpha   90.00
_cell.angle_beta   90.00
_cell.angle_gamma   90.00
#
_symmetry.space_group_name_H-M   'P 1'
#
loop_
_entity.id
_entity.type
_entity.pdbx_description
1 polymer ?
#
loop_
_entity_poly.entity_id
_entity_poly.type
_entity_poly.pdbx_seq_one_letter_code
_entity_poly.pdbx_strand_id
1 'polypeptide(L)'
;KIIQGQLQKRLGLIIDIPKQGTENTNDDNTARRFFENPAVSNQITDIIRFSTLLKAISSGHEIDCTKFGEYCKETANLYRKVYSWYPMSPTLCKLL
;
A
#
# COMPACT_ATOMS: atom_id res chain seq x y z
N LYS A 1 7.72 -2.47 -17.04
CA LYS A 1 6.84 -2.58 -18.24
C LYS A 1 5.77 -3.66 -18.14
N ILE A 2 6.07 -4.94 -17.85
CA ILE A 2 5.02 -6.00 -17.77
C ILE A 2 3.97 -5.69 -16.69
N ILE A 3 4.41 -5.37 -15.47
CA ILE A 3 3.53 -5.06 -14.34
C ILE A 3 2.68 -3.81 -14.63
N GLN A 4 3.29 -2.72 -15.08
CA GLN A 4 2.59 -1.49 -15.49
C GLN A 4 1.50 -1.78 -16.54
N GLY A 5 1.81 -2.57 -17.57
CA GLY A 5 0.83 -2.95 -18.59
C GLY A 5 -0.31 -3.82 -18.07
N GLN A 6 -0.05 -4.71 -17.11
CA GLN A 6 -1.11 -5.50 -16.45
C GLN A 6 -2.01 -4.63 -15.58
N LEU A 7 -1.44 -3.69 -14.81
CA LEU A 7 -2.20 -2.76 -13.98
C LEU A 7 -3.05 -1.82 -14.85
N GLN A 8 -2.51 -1.35 -15.97
CA GLN A 8 -3.28 -0.57 -16.94
C GLN A 8 -4.43 -1.38 -17.55
N LYS A 9 -4.17 -2.61 -18.01
CA LYS A 9 -5.20 -3.45 -18.63
C LYS A 9 -6.30 -3.90 -17.65
N ARG A 10 -5.93 -4.25 -16.42
CA ARG A 10 -6.86 -4.81 -15.43
C ARG A 10 -7.59 -3.76 -14.60
N LEU A 11 -6.94 -2.61 -14.33
CA LEU A 11 -7.45 -1.61 -13.40
C LEU A 11 -7.67 -0.24 -14.06
N GLY A 12 -7.23 -0.06 -15.31
CA GLY A 12 -7.21 1.24 -15.96
C GLY A 12 -6.27 2.23 -15.24
N LEU A 13 -5.25 1.74 -14.54
CA LEU A 13 -4.30 2.56 -13.80
C LEU A 13 -3.00 2.72 -14.58
N ILE A 14 -2.63 3.98 -14.79
CA ILE A 14 -1.34 4.38 -15.35
C ILE A 14 -0.43 4.68 -14.16
N ILE A 15 0.56 3.81 -13.93
CA ILE A 15 1.40 3.85 -12.73
C ILE A 15 2.86 4.01 -13.14
N ASP A 16 3.60 4.77 -12.34
CA ASP A 16 5.05 4.92 -12.44
C ASP A 16 5.51 5.49 -13.80
N ILE A 17 4.77 6.50 -14.28
CA ILE A 17 5.16 7.28 -15.45
C ILE A 17 6.03 8.43 -14.97
N PRO A 18 7.22 8.66 -15.58
CA PRO A 18 8.05 9.81 -15.26
C PRO A 18 7.29 11.12 -15.45
N LYS A 19 7.39 12.03 -14.47
CA LYS A 19 6.76 13.36 -14.52
C LYS A 19 7.77 14.41 -14.15
N GLN A 20 7.96 15.41 -15.00
CA GLN A 20 8.93 16.48 -14.70
C GLN A 20 8.51 17.25 -13.43
N GLY A 21 9.44 17.39 -12.48
CA GLY A 21 9.19 18.04 -11.18
C GLY A 21 8.78 17.10 -10.04
N THR A 22 8.49 15.82 -10.32
CA THR A 22 8.30 14.75 -9.33
C THR A 22 9.03 13.48 -9.77
N GLU A 23 9.04 12.43 -8.95
CA GLU A 23 9.64 11.15 -9.36
C GLU A 23 8.76 10.44 -10.41
N ASN A 24 7.44 10.38 -10.16
CA ASN A 24 6.46 9.83 -11.10
C ASN A 24 5.10 10.54 -11.02
N THR A 25 4.15 10.08 -11.84
CA THR A 25 2.75 10.57 -11.90
C THR A 25 1.85 10.01 -10.80
N ASN A 26 2.34 9.13 -9.92
CA ASN A 26 1.48 8.51 -8.92
C ASN A 26 1.06 9.58 -7.90
N ASP A 27 -0.24 9.72 -7.73
CA ASP A 27 -0.86 10.66 -6.80
C ASP A 27 -1.83 9.93 -5.86
N ASP A 28 -2.44 10.68 -4.94
CA ASP A 28 -3.39 10.14 -3.97
C ASP A 28 -4.58 9.43 -4.66
N ASN A 29 -5.00 9.91 -5.82
CA ASN A 29 -6.07 9.29 -6.60
C ASN A 29 -5.64 7.94 -7.17
N THR A 30 -4.41 7.83 -7.65
CA THR A 30 -3.81 6.60 -8.13
C THR A 30 -3.69 5.58 -6.99
N ALA A 31 -3.19 6.01 -5.82
CA ALA A 31 -3.07 5.17 -4.64
C ALA A 31 -4.44 4.67 -4.16
N ARG A 32 -5.44 5.56 -4.06
CA ARG A 32 -6.80 5.20 -3.64
C ARG A 32 -7.40 4.11 -4.54
N ARG A 33 -7.37 4.33 -5.86
CA ARG A 33 -7.90 3.37 -6.84
C ARG A 33 -7.15 2.03 -6.82
N PHE A 34 -5.84 2.06 -6.53
CA PHE A 34 -5.04 0.84 -6.38
C PHE A 34 -5.52 0.00 -5.19
N PHE A 35 -5.77 0.62 -4.03
CA PHE A 35 -6.21 -0.06 -2.80
C PHE A 35 -7.73 -0.33 -2.70
N GLU A 36 -8.53 0.28 -3.56
CA GLU A 36 -9.97 0.00 -3.70
C GLU A 36 -10.25 -1.29 -4.46
N ASN A 37 -9.35 -1.71 -5.35
CA ASN A 37 -9.62 -2.84 -6.23
C ASN A 37 -9.38 -4.19 -5.52
N PRO A 38 -10.42 -5.04 -5.38
CA PRO A 38 -10.28 -6.35 -4.75
C PRO A 38 -9.36 -7.29 -5.52
N ALA A 39 -9.25 -7.16 -6.85
CA ALA A 39 -8.41 -8.03 -7.67
C ALA A 39 -6.90 -7.86 -7.40
N VAL A 40 -6.49 -6.67 -6.96
CA VAL A 40 -5.11 -6.37 -6.53
C VAL A 40 -4.93 -6.76 -5.08
N SER A 41 -5.89 -6.39 -4.24
CA SER A 41 -5.85 -6.62 -2.80
C SER A 41 -5.84 -8.12 -2.50
N ASN A 42 -6.67 -8.92 -3.17
CA ASN A 42 -6.84 -10.34 -2.88
C ASN A 42 -5.65 -11.24 -3.25
N GLN A 43 -4.65 -10.73 -3.97
CA GLN A 43 -3.53 -11.56 -4.43
C GLN A 43 -2.34 -11.57 -3.47
N ILE A 44 -2.22 -10.58 -2.57
CA ILE A 44 -1.07 -10.45 -1.68
C ILE A 44 -1.55 -10.01 -0.30
N THR A 45 -1.44 -10.89 0.69
CA THR A 45 -1.86 -10.65 2.08
C THR A 45 -1.33 -9.33 2.64
N ASP A 46 -0.08 -8.99 2.32
CA ASP A 46 0.56 -7.75 2.79
C ASP A 46 -0.13 -6.49 2.25
N ILE A 47 -0.58 -6.51 0.99
CA ILE A 47 -1.30 -5.38 0.38
C ILE A 47 -2.64 -5.14 1.08
N ILE A 48 -3.34 -6.20 1.49
CA ILE A 48 -4.60 -6.09 2.25
C ILE A 48 -4.35 -5.43 3.61
N ARG A 49 -3.28 -5.84 4.30
CA ARG A 49 -2.95 -5.29 5.61
C ARG A 49 -2.62 -3.80 5.52
N PHE A 50 -1.81 -3.39 4.54
CA PHE A 50 -1.53 -1.97 4.30
C PHE A 50 -2.78 -1.19 3.89
N SER A 51 -3.63 -1.75 3.01
CA SER A 51 -4.91 -1.14 2.65
C SER A 51 -5.79 -0.89 3.88
N THR A 52 -5.84 -1.85 4.81
CA THR A 52 -6.63 -1.76 6.05
C THR A 52 -6.08 -0.69 6.99
N LEU A 53 -4.77 -0.64 7.19
CA LEU A 53 -4.12 0.39 8.01
C LEU A 53 -4.36 1.80 7.47
N LEU A 54 -4.17 1.99 6.16
CA LEU A 54 -4.38 3.29 5.51
C LEU A 54 -5.86 3.71 5.59
N LYS A 55 -6.79 2.78 5.36
CA LYS A 55 -8.23 3.05 5.53
C LYS A 55 -8.58 3.42 6.96
N ALA A 56 -8.02 2.74 7.96
CA ALA A 56 -8.27 3.05 9.36
C ALA A 56 -7.82 4.48 9.70
N ILE A 57 -6.59 4.86 9.32
CA ILE A 57 -6.04 6.21 9.55
C ILE A 57 -6.86 7.28 8.81
N SER A 58 -7.29 7.00 7.58
CA SER A 58 -8.07 7.94 6.77
C SER A 58 -9.57 7.93 7.09
N SER A 59 -10.05 7.06 7.99
CA SER A 59 -11.48 6.88 8.23
C SER A 59 -12.14 8.05 8.95
N GLY A 60 -11.38 8.87 9.67
CA GLY A 60 -11.91 9.92 10.54
C GLY A 60 -12.62 9.41 11.80
N HIS A 61 -12.59 8.10 12.07
CA HIS A 61 -13.18 7.49 13.26
C HIS A 61 -12.13 7.30 14.36
N GLU A 62 -12.59 7.15 15.60
CA GLU A 62 -11.71 6.75 16.70
C GLU A 62 -11.15 5.34 16.46
N ILE A 63 -9.85 5.18 16.70
CA ILE A 63 -9.11 3.94 16.49
C ILE A 63 -8.70 3.40 17.86
N ASP A 64 -8.98 2.12 18.11
CA ASP A 64 -8.46 1.40 19.28
C ASP A 64 -6.93 1.26 19.14
N CYS A 65 -6.20 2.07 19.89
CA CYS A 65 -4.73 2.13 19.85
C CYS A 65 -4.06 0.77 20.14
N THR A 66 -4.67 -0.05 20.99
CA THR A 66 -4.12 -1.36 21.36
C THR A 66 -4.21 -2.30 20.16
N LYS A 67 -5.41 -2.45 19.60
CA LYS A 67 -5.62 -3.32 18.42
C LYS A 67 -4.85 -2.82 17.21
N PHE A 68 -4.80 -1.51 17.01
CA PHE A 68 -4.05 -0.91 15.91
C PHE A 68 -2.55 -1.17 16.03
N GLY A 69 -1.98 -0.99 17.23
CA GLY A 69 -0.57 -1.26 17.49
C GLY A 69 -0.20 -2.74 17.32
N GLU A 70 -1.06 -3.66 17.76
CA GLU A 70 -0.90 -5.10 17.52
C GLU A 70 -0.90 -5.42 16.02
N TYR A 71 -1.86 -4.85 15.28
CA TYR A 71 -1.98 -5.04 13.84
C TYR A 71 -0.75 -4.49 13.08
N CYS A 72 -0.20 -3.34 13.49
CA CYS A 72 1.04 -2.79 12.96
C CYS A 72 2.24 -3.71 13.21
N LYS A 73 2.42 -4.20 14.45
CA LYS A 73 3.50 -5.14 14.81
C LYS A 73 3.46 -6.42 13.98
N GLU A 74 2.28 -7.02 13.85
CA GLU A 74 2.09 -8.21 13.02
C GLU A 74 2.43 -7.93 11.54
N THR A 75 1.98 -6.79 11.01
CA THR A 75 2.26 -6.39 9.62
C THR A 75 3.76 -6.18 9.40
N ALA A 76 4.45 -5.52 10.33
CA ALA A 76 5.90 -5.32 10.26
C ALA A 76 6.69 -6.65 10.32
N ASN A 77 6.25 -7.59 11.17
CA ASN A 77 6.86 -8.91 11.26
C ASN A 77 6.64 -9.73 9.98
N LEU A 78 5.43 -9.67 9.41
CA LEU A 78 5.13 -10.33 8.15
C LEU A 78 5.95 -9.74 7.00
N TYR A 79 6.02 -8.42 6.88
CA TYR A 79 6.86 -7.73 5.90
C TYR A 79 8.32 -8.17 6.00
N ARG A 80 8.90 -8.18 7.21
CA ARG A 80 10.30 -8.60 7.42
C ARG A 80 10.52 -10.06 7.03
N LYS A 81 9.53 -10.91 7.23
CA LYS A 81 9.58 -12.34 6.87
C LYS A 81 9.52 -12.56 5.36
N VAL A 82 8.64 -11.84 4.66
CA VAL A 82 8.40 -12.01 3.21
C VAL A 82 9.42 -11.24 2.37
N TYR A 83 9.81 -10.05 2.81
CA TYR A 83 10.65 -9.10 2.07
C TYR A 83 11.94 -8.76 2.83
N SER A 84 12.56 -9.74 3.47
CA SER A 84 13.82 -9.54 4.22
C SER A 84 14.95 -8.89 3.40
N TRP A 85 14.92 -9.07 2.08
CA TRP A 85 15.86 -8.51 1.11
C TRP A 85 15.57 -7.04 0.72
N TYR A 86 14.38 -6.52 1.03
CA TYR A 86 13.97 -5.16 0.70
C TYR A 86 13.68 -4.35 1.97
N PRO A 87 14.59 -3.45 2.40
CA PRO A 87 14.41 -2.71 3.63
C PRO A 87 13.15 -1.85 3.56
N MET A 88 12.49 -1.72 4.70
CA MET A 88 11.28 -0.91 4.82
C MET A 88 11.62 0.57 4.57
N SER A 89 10.80 1.24 3.76
CA SER A 89 11.00 2.67 3.49
C SER A 89 10.77 3.51 4.76
N PRO A 90 11.36 4.70 4.88
CA PRO A 90 11.15 5.56 6.06
C PRO A 90 9.69 5.87 6.34
N THR A 91 8.84 5.96 5.31
CA THR A 91 7.39 6.18 5.44
C THR A 91 6.70 4.94 6.02
N LEU A 92 7.04 3.75 5.55
CA LEU A 92 6.48 2.50 6.09
C LEU A 92 6.93 2.28 7.54
N CYS A 93 8.19 2.59 7.88
CA CYS A 93 8.70 2.52 9.26
C CYS A 93 8.04 3.52 10.21
N LYS A 94 7.51 4.64 9.70
CA LYS A 94 6.76 5.62 10.51
C LYS A 94 5.30 5.21 10.68
N LEU A 95 4.75 4.50 9.69
CA LEU A 95 3.38 4.00 9.71
C LEU A 95 3.22 2.81 10.69
N LEU A 96 4.18 1.88 10.65
CA LEU A 96 4.19 0.63 11.41
C LEU A 96 4.94 0.76 12.74
#